data_AF-A0A7S3F922-F1
#
_entry.id   AF-A0A7S3F922-F1
#
_cell.length_a   1.000
_cell.length_b   1.000
_cell.length_c   1.000
_cell.angle_alpha   90.00
_cell.angle_beta   90.00
_cell.angle_gamma   90.00
#
_symmetry.space_group_name_H-M   'P 1'
#
loop_
_entity.id
_entity.type
_entity.pdbx_description
1 polymer ?
#
loop_
_entity_poly.entity_id
_entity_poly.type
_entity_poly.pdbx_seq_one_letter_code
_entity_poly.pdbx_strand_id
1 'polypeptide(L)'
;GHLGCLSLADDTPNPPASDPHHRQVPTIASVSRSLSKMAFIGLTERWAESVCLFHRQLHSAPTKQLPWAVEFSDTRPTRSTAEEIDWAVESKRCGVEPYLFTDSRDTALYQGATAKFAAALQEYADDDFASCLSRVPEKPDRLLDYNFA
;
A
#
# COMPACT_ATOMS: atom_id res chain seq x y z
N GLY A 1 -1.69 -22.98 -0.87
CA GLY A 1 -1.71 -23.12 0.62
C GLY A 1 -2.94 -22.44 1.23
N HIS A 2 -3.82 -23.18 1.89
CA HIS A 2 -5.17 -22.72 2.28
C HIS A 2 -5.17 -21.69 3.41
N LEU A 3 -5.67 -20.47 3.14
CA LEU A 3 -6.13 -19.56 4.19
C LEU A 3 -7.58 -19.93 4.49
N GLY A 4 -7.92 -20.14 5.76
CA GLY A 4 -9.31 -20.35 6.16
C GLY A 4 -10.10 -19.06 5.92
N CYS A 5 -11.26 -19.15 5.28
CA CYS A 5 -12.15 -18.00 5.16
C CYS A 5 -12.52 -17.54 6.57
N LEU A 6 -12.22 -16.28 6.89
CA LEU A 6 -12.72 -15.65 8.10
C LEU A 6 -14.24 -15.74 8.04
N SER A 7 -14.84 -16.44 9.00
CA SER A 7 -16.29 -16.53 9.13
C SER A 7 -16.85 -15.13 9.37
N LEU A 8 -17.38 -14.50 8.32
CA LEU A 8 -18.36 -13.42 8.46
C LEU A 8 -19.63 -14.10 9.00
N ALA A 9 -19.67 -14.34 10.31
CA ALA A 9 -20.81 -14.95 10.97
C ALA A 9 -22.07 -14.11 10.70
N ASP A 10 -23.16 -14.84 10.41
CA ASP A 10 -24.53 -14.39 10.18
C ASP A 10 -24.93 -13.08 10.87
N ASP A 11 -25.22 -12.05 10.08
CA ASP A 11 -26.15 -10.98 10.48
C ASP A 11 -27.41 -11.11 9.62
N THR A 12 -28.40 -11.81 10.16
CA THR A 12 -29.80 -11.67 9.72
C THR A 12 -30.31 -10.28 10.06
N PRO A 13 -31.28 -9.72 9.31
CA PRO A 13 -31.68 -8.33 9.45
C PRO A 13 -32.56 -8.14 10.69
N ASN A 14 -31.94 -7.81 11.84
CA ASN A 14 -32.65 -7.10 12.91
C ASN A 14 -32.61 -5.59 12.60
N PRO A 15 -33.76 -4.89 12.55
CA PRO A 15 -33.76 -3.44 12.38
C PRO A 15 -33.11 -2.81 13.62
N PRO A 16 -32.04 -2.02 13.50
CA PRO A 16 -31.36 -1.53 14.68
C PRO A 16 -32.19 -0.42 15.35
N ALA A 17 -32.50 -0.63 16.62
CA ALA A 17 -32.56 0.48 17.56
C ALA A 17 -31.24 1.26 17.42
N SER A 18 -31.34 2.56 17.16
CA SER A 18 -30.24 3.46 16.87
C SER A 18 -29.16 3.43 17.95
N ASP A 19 -28.08 2.68 17.69
CA ASP A 19 -26.85 2.66 18.47
C ASP A 19 -26.07 3.98 18.22
N PRO A 20 -25.82 4.80 19.26
CA PRO A 20 -25.07 6.05 19.14
C PRO A 20 -23.58 5.86 18.79
N HIS A 21 -23.07 4.62 18.76
CA HIS A 21 -21.71 4.30 18.34
C HIS A 21 -21.60 3.76 16.91
N HIS A 22 -22.62 3.95 16.06
CA HIS A 22 -22.51 3.63 14.64
C HIS A 22 -21.35 4.43 14.04
N ARG A 23 -20.18 3.78 13.93
CA ARG A 23 -18.97 4.35 13.33
C ARG A 23 -19.37 4.80 11.92
N GLN A 24 -19.44 6.12 11.72
CA GLN A 24 -19.83 6.68 10.44
C GLN A 24 -18.88 6.16 9.38
N VAL A 25 -19.44 5.54 8.35
CA VAL A 25 -18.65 5.03 7.25
C VAL A 25 -18.11 6.25 6.48
N PRO A 26 -16.78 6.34 6.24
CA PRO A 26 -16.19 7.48 5.56
C PRO A 26 -16.80 7.71 4.19
N THR A 27 -17.12 8.97 3.88
CA THR A 27 -17.53 9.39 2.53
C THR A 27 -16.30 9.56 1.63
N ILE A 28 -16.46 9.47 0.31
CA ILE A 28 -15.37 9.72 -0.66
C ILE A 28 -14.73 11.11 -0.45
N ALA A 29 -15.55 12.12 -0.14
CA ALA A 29 -15.07 13.47 0.16
C ALA A 29 -14.21 13.52 1.45
N SER A 30 -14.59 12.76 2.48
CA SER A 30 -13.80 12.66 3.71
C SER A 30 -12.47 11.94 3.47
N VAL A 31 -12.46 10.90 2.64
CA VAL A 31 -11.26 10.16 2.23
C VAL A 31 -10.29 11.06 1.46
N SER A 32 -10.80 11.79 0.47
CA SER A 32 -10.00 12.72 -0.34
C SER A 32 -9.35 13.81 0.53
N ARG A 33 -10.07 14.31 1.53
CA ARG A 33 -9.55 15.30 2.49
C ARG A 33 -8.48 14.72 3.42
N SER A 34 -8.54 13.43 3.73
CA SER A 34 -7.50 12.76 4.50
C SER A 34 -6.22 12.60 3.67
N LEU A 35 -6.34 12.22 2.40
CA LEU A 35 -5.19 12.13 1.48
C LEU A 35 -4.44 13.47 1.34
N SER A 36 -5.16 14.58 1.27
CA SER A 36 -4.53 15.90 1.14
C SER A 36 -3.66 16.26 2.35
N LYS A 37 -3.98 15.74 3.54
CA LYS A 37 -3.26 16.00 4.79
C LYS A 37 -2.05 15.10 5.01
N MET A 38 -1.92 14.02 4.25
CA MET A 38 -0.77 13.12 4.37
C MET A 38 0.50 13.82 3.86
N ALA A 39 1.58 13.74 4.63
CA ALA A 39 2.88 14.29 4.24
C ALA A 39 3.52 13.50 3.08
N PHE A 40 3.28 12.19 3.05
CA PHE A 40 3.77 11.27 2.02
C PHE A 40 2.71 10.20 1.72
N ILE A 41 2.66 9.74 0.47
CA ILE A 41 1.88 8.59 0.02
C ILE A 41 2.80 7.75 -0.86
N GLY A 42 2.86 6.44 -0.63
CA GLY A 42 3.57 5.48 -1.46
C GLY A 42 2.60 4.53 -2.17
N LEU A 43 3.05 3.96 -3.28
CA LEU A 43 2.33 2.96 -4.06
C LEU A 43 3.11 1.64 -4.05
N THR A 44 2.42 0.52 -3.82
CA THR A 44 3.08 -0.79 -3.68
C THR A 44 3.71 -1.24 -4.99
N GLU A 45 2.99 -1.05 -6.10
CA GLU A 45 3.42 -1.37 -7.46
C GLU A 45 4.53 -0.45 -8.00
N ARG A 46 4.83 0.63 -7.26
CA ARG A 46 5.95 1.55 -7.52
C ARG A 46 6.79 1.71 -6.26
N TRP A 47 7.16 0.57 -5.68
CA TRP A 47 7.84 0.51 -4.38
C TRP A 47 9.15 1.30 -4.36
N ALA A 48 10.00 1.12 -5.37
CA ALA A 48 11.28 1.80 -5.47
C ALA A 48 11.12 3.33 -5.52
N GLU A 49 10.20 3.82 -6.36
CA GLU A 49 9.91 5.26 -6.41
C GLU A 49 9.31 5.78 -5.10
N SER A 50 8.51 4.96 -4.42
CA SER A 50 7.94 5.30 -3.11
C SER A 50 9.01 5.47 -2.04
N VAL A 51 9.96 4.54 -1.96
CA VAL A 51 11.10 4.64 -1.03
C VAL A 51 11.93 5.89 -1.34
N CYS A 52 12.27 6.12 -2.62
CA CYS A 52 13.04 7.30 -3.01
C CYS A 52 12.30 8.61 -2.70
N LEU A 53 11.00 8.69 -2.98
CA LEU A 53 10.18 9.87 -2.68
C LEU A 53 10.07 10.11 -1.16
N PHE A 54 9.92 9.05 -0.37
CA PHE A 54 9.85 9.16 1.09
C PHE A 54 11.09 9.85 1.66
N HIS A 55 12.28 9.37 1.27
CA HIS A 55 13.54 9.98 1.68
C HIS A 55 13.68 11.41 1.16
N ARG A 56 13.23 11.70 -0.07
CA ARG A 56 13.32 13.06 -0.62
C ARG A 56 12.40 14.06 0.08
N GLN A 57 11.16 13.67 0.38
CA GLN A 57 10.13 14.55 0.95
C GLN A 57 10.31 14.77 2.45
N LEU A 58 10.72 13.75 3.19
CA LEU A 58 10.75 13.80 4.66
C LEU A 58 12.15 14.03 5.23
N HIS A 59 13.22 13.77 4.48
CA HIS A 59 14.59 14.02 4.92
C HIS A 59 15.18 15.27 4.22
N SER A 60 14.68 16.45 4.58
CA SER A 60 15.18 17.73 4.07
C SER A 60 16.33 18.36 4.89
N ALA A 61 17.06 17.63 5.75
CA ALA A 61 18.12 18.21 6.59
C ALA A 61 19.28 17.23 6.93
N PRO A 62 20.44 17.75 7.38
CA PRO A 62 21.64 18.06 6.60
C PRO A 62 22.42 16.85 6.05
N THR A 63 21.97 15.62 6.33
CA THR A 63 22.55 14.41 5.75
C THR A 63 21.56 13.89 4.72
N LYS A 64 21.79 14.21 3.44
CA LYS A 64 21.15 13.55 2.30
C LYS A 64 21.49 12.05 2.33
N GLN A 65 20.90 11.31 3.26
CA GLN A 65 21.05 9.86 3.32
C GLN A 65 20.14 9.29 2.24
N LEU A 66 20.78 8.77 1.20
CA LEU A 66 20.11 7.92 0.24
C LEU A 66 19.68 6.63 0.94
N PRO A 67 18.55 6.02 0.53
CA PRO A 67 18.09 4.76 1.11
C PRO A 67 19.14 3.66 0.95
N TRP A 68 19.15 2.75 1.93
CA TRP A 68 19.96 1.55 1.89
C TRP A 68 19.31 0.51 0.97
N ALA A 69 20.13 -0.36 0.36
CA ALA A 69 19.64 -1.40 -0.55
C ALA A 69 18.54 -2.29 0.08
N VAL A 70 18.61 -2.54 1.39
CA VAL A 70 17.63 -3.32 2.15
C VAL A 70 16.23 -2.70 2.19
N GLU A 71 16.12 -1.38 2.06
CA GLU A 71 14.82 -0.67 2.06
C GLU A 71 14.04 -0.92 0.77
N PHE A 72 14.73 -1.34 -0.30
CA PHE A 72 14.12 -1.75 -1.56
C PHE A 72 13.70 -3.23 -1.57
N SER A 73 14.13 -4.02 -0.58
CA SER A 73 13.74 -5.42 -0.46
C SER A 73 12.29 -5.50 -0.02
N ASP A 74 11.46 -6.20 -0.80
CA ASP A 74 10.14 -6.59 -0.35
C ASP A 74 10.26 -7.77 0.63
N THR A 75 10.48 -7.46 1.91
CA THR A 75 10.54 -8.46 2.98
C THR A 75 9.16 -8.85 3.49
N ARG A 76 8.08 -8.32 2.89
CA ARG A 76 6.74 -8.76 3.24
C ARG A 76 6.69 -10.26 2.98
N PRO A 77 6.07 -11.04 3.89
CA PRO A 77 5.71 -12.41 3.57
C PRO A 77 4.57 -12.40 2.54
N THR A 78 4.82 -11.92 1.32
CA THR A 78 4.25 -12.59 0.16
C THR A 78 4.82 -14.00 0.25
N ARG A 79 3.98 -15.02 0.37
CA ARG A 79 4.44 -16.41 0.45
C ARG A 79 5.28 -16.70 -0.80
N SER A 80 6.58 -16.51 -0.69
CA SER A 80 7.50 -16.42 -1.82
C SER A 80 7.83 -17.77 -2.46
N THR A 81 7.09 -18.84 -2.14
CA THR A 81 7.38 -20.20 -2.63
C THR A 81 6.18 -21.16 -2.72
N ALA A 82 4.93 -20.71 -2.57
CA ALA A 82 3.79 -21.61 -2.76
C ALA A 82 2.56 -20.86 -3.28
N GLU A 83 2.49 -20.75 -4.62
CA GLU A 83 1.36 -20.23 -5.40
C GLU A 83 1.02 -18.77 -5.09
N GLU A 84 1.23 -17.90 -6.08
CA GLU A 84 0.58 -16.58 -6.10
C GLU A 84 -0.91 -16.79 -5.76
N ILE A 85 -1.36 -16.19 -4.67
CA ILE A 85 -2.74 -16.36 -4.23
C ILE A 85 -3.61 -15.69 -5.29
N ASP A 86 -4.35 -16.51 -6.04
CA ASP A 86 -5.39 -15.99 -6.93
C ASP A 86 -6.54 -15.45 -6.06
N TRP A 87 -6.51 -14.15 -5.82
CA TRP A 87 -7.52 -13.46 -5.02
C TRP A 87 -8.90 -13.52 -5.64
N ALA A 88 -9.03 -13.71 -6.96
CA ALA A 88 -10.34 -13.92 -7.58
C ALA A 88 -10.91 -15.30 -7.18
N VAL A 89 -10.06 -16.34 -7.18
CA VAL A 89 -10.45 -17.68 -6.71
C VAL A 89 -10.73 -17.69 -5.21
N GLU A 90 -9.85 -17.13 -4.38
CA GLU A 90 -10.05 -17.13 -2.92
C GLU A 90 -11.26 -16.29 -2.50
N SER A 91 -11.54 -15.19 -3.19
CA SER A 91 -12.71 -14.36 -2.88
C SER A 91 -14.03 -14.97 -3.26
N LYS A 92 -14.08 -15.64 -4.42
CA LYS A 92 -15.23 -16.46 -4.81
C LYS A 92 -15.46 -17.57 -3.80
N ARG A 93 -14.38 -18.23 -3.36
CA ARG A 93 -14.43 -19.28 -2.33
C ARG A 93 -14.96 -18.76 -1.00
N CYS A 94 -14.57 -17.55 -0.59
CA CYS A 94 -15.04 -16.95 0.66
C CYS A 94 -16.34 -16.14 0.52
N GLY A 95 -16.99 -16.14 -0.65
CA GLY A 95 -18.25 -15.42 -0.87
C GLY A 95 -18.13 -13.89 -0.83
N VAL A 96 -16.92 -13.35 -0.92
CA VAL A 96 -16.63 -11.91 -0.86
C VAL A 96 -16.26 -11.30 -2.21
N GLU A 97 -16.31 -12.09 -3.29
CA GLU A 97 -16.11 -11.62 -4.67
C GLU A 97 -16.90 -10.34 -5.00
N PRO A 98 -18.18 -10.16 -4.59
CA PRO A 98 -18.94 -8.94 -4.87
C PRO A 98 -18.42 -7.68 -4.17
N TYR A 99 -17.46 -7.79 -3.26
CA TYR A 99 -16.86 -6.68 -2.51
C TYR A 99 -15.41 -6.38 -2.93
N LEU A 100 -14.75 -7.31 -3.64
CA LEU A 100 -13.32 -7.21 -3.93
C LEU A 100 -13.00 -6.27 -5.09
N PHE A 101 -13.96 -6.06 -5.99
CA PHE A 101 -13.74 -5.32 -7.24
C PHE A 101 -14.65 -4.10 -7.42
N THR A 102 -15.44 -3.75 -6.39
CA THR A 102 -16.63 -2.89 -6.55
C THR A 102 -16.79 -1.87 -5.42
N ASP A 103 -15.79 -1.69 -4.54
CA ASP A 103 -15.84 -0.57 -3.61
C ASP A 103 -15.41 0.72 -4.32
N SER A 104 -16.40 1.52 -4.71
CA SER A 104 -16.21 2.86 -5.28
C SER A 104 -15.35 3.78 -4.39
N ARG A 105 -15.32 3.54 -3.06
CA ARG A 105 -14.50 4.32 -2.12
C ARG A 105 -13.04 3.94 -2.20
N ASP A 106 -12.73 2.65 -2.27
CA ASP A 106 -11.35 2.18 -2.45
C ASP A 106 -10.81 2.61 -3.82
N THR A 107 -11.67 2.55 -4.85
CA THR A 107 -11.34 3.07 -6.18
C THR A 107 -11.00 4.57 -6.12
N ALA A 108 -11.85 5.37 -5.48
CA ALA A 108 -11.61 6.81 -5.35
C ALA A 108 -10.39 7.14 -4.48
N LEU A 109 -10.17 6.38 -3.39
CA LEU A 109 -8.99 6.48 -2.54
C LEU A 109 -7.72 6.21 -3.34
N TYR A 110 -7.68 5.10 -4.06
CA TYR A 110 -6.53 4.69 -4.86
C TYR A 110 -6.26 5.71 -5.98
N GLN A 111 -7.28 6.13 -6.74
CA GLN A 111 -7.14 7.18 -7.76
C GLN A 111 -6.58 8.49 -7.17
N GLY A 112 -7.09 8.92 -6.01
CA GLY A 112 -6.59 10.12 -5.32
C GLY A 112 -5.14 9.96 -4.85
N ALA A 113 -4.79 8.78 -4.33
CA ALA A 113 -3.42 8.44 -3.93
C ALA A 113 -2.47 8.46 -5.13
N THR A 114 -2.85 7.84 -6.25
CA THR A 114 -2.07 7.83 -7.50
C THR A 114 -1.86 9.23 -8.05
N ALA A 115 -2.90 10.08 -8.06
CA ALA A 115 -2.78 11.47 -8.51
C ALA A 115 -1.80 12.27 -7.63
N LYS A 116 -1.89 12.12 -6.31
CA LYS A 116 -0.96 12.78 -5.37
C LYS A 116 0.47 12.25 -5.50
N PHE A 117 0.64 10.94 -5.71
CA PHE A 117 1.95 10.32 -5.97
C PHE A 117 2.57 10.85 -7.27
N ALA A 118 1.78 10.99 -8.34
CA ALA A 118 2.24 11.54 -9.60
C ALA A 118 2.67 13.02 -9.46
N ALA A 119 1.91 13.83 -8.73
CA ALA A 119 2.29 15.21 -8.42
C ALA A 119 3.59 15.27 -7.62
N ALA A 120 3.76 14.39 -6.63
CA ALA A 120 5.00 14.26 -5.87
C ALA A 120 6.20 13.92 -6.76
N LEU A 121 6.06 13.01 -7.73
CA LEU A 121 7.13 12.73 -8.69
C LEU A 121 7.49 13.96 -9.52
N GLN A 122 6.49 14.71 -10.00
CA GLN A 122 6.76 15.91 -10.79
C GLN A 122 7.52 16.98 -10.00
N GLU A 123 7.23 17.10 -8.70
CA GLU A 123 7.86 18.09 -7.82
C GLU A 123 9.25 17.67 -7.32
N TYR A 124 9.46 16.38 -7.04
CA TYR A 124 10.63 15.89 -6.31
C TYR A 124 11.56 14.95 -7.10
N ALA A 125 11.21 14.54 -8.33
CA ALA A 125 12.06 13.66 -9.14
C ALA A 125 13.16 14.42 -9.88
N ASP A 126 14.13 14.93 -9.12
CA ASP A 126 15.35 15.57 -9.61
C ASP A 126 16.51 14.58 -9.80
N ASP A 127 17.72 15.08 -10.06
CA ASP A 127 18.92 14.24 -10.28
C ASP A 127 19.24 13.34 -9.06
N ASP A 128 18.95 13.79 -7.83
CA ASP A 128 19.13 12.98 -6.62
C ASP A 128 18.14 11.80 -6.59
N PHE A 129 16.94 11.98 -7.14
CA PHE A 129 15.96 10.91 -7.28
C PHE A 129 16.42 9.82 -8.25
N ALA A 130 17.02 10.20 -9.38
CA ALA A 130 17.61 9.23 -10.32
C ALA A 130 18.78 8.46 -9.67
N SER A 131 19.62 9.16 -8.90
CA SER A 131 20.70 8.55 -8.12
C SER A 131 20.16 7.55 -7.08
N CYS A 132 19.05 7.85 -6.43
CA CYS A 132 18.36 6.92 -5.54
C CYS A 132 17.91 5.64 -6.27
N LEU A 133 17.24 5.77 -7.42
CA LEU A 133 16.75 4.63 -8.19
C LEU A 133 17.88 3.73 -8.72
N SER A 134 19.06 4.29 -8.98
CA SER A 134 20.23 3.49 -9.39
C SER A 134 20.71 2.50 -8.31
N ARG A 135 20.24 2.64 -7.06
CA ARG A 135 20.60 1.76 -5.93
C ARG A 135 19.62 0.60 -5.76
N VAL A 136 18.54 0.57 -6.54
CA VAL A 136 17.60 -0.55 -6.52
C VAL A 136 18.34 -1.82 -6.96
N PRO A 137 18.37 -2.88 -6.13
CA PRO A 137 19.03 -4.12 -6.51
C PRO A 137 18.38 -4.72 -7.76
N GLU A 138 19.18 -5.25 -8.70
CA GLU A 138 18.67 -5.95 -9.89
C GLU A 138 17.83 -7.19 -9.55
N LYS A 139 17.96 -7.70 -8.32
CA LYS A 139 17.18 -8.83 -7.77
C LYS A 139 16.73 -8.50 -6.34
N PRO A 140 15.56 -7.88 -6.14
CA PRO A 140 15.08 -7.49 -4.81
C PRO A 140 14.91 -8.68 -3.85
N ASP A 141 14.68 -9.89 -4.38
CA ASP A 141 14.36 -11.09 -3.58
C ASP A 141 15.59 -11.83 -3.00
N ARG A 142 16.83 -11.43 -3.32
CA ARG A 142 18.05 -12.18 -2.93
C ARG A 142 18.83 -11.60 -1.76
N LEU A 143 18.32 -10.59 -1.06
CA LEU A 143 19.01 -9.97 0.08
C LEU A 143 18.85 -10.73 1.41
N LEU A 144 18.63 -12.05 1.39
CA LEU A 144 18.48 -12.89 2.59
C LEU A 144 19.80 -13.48 3.12
N ASP A 145 20.94 -13.21 2.51
CA ASP A 145 22.24 -13.61 3.08
C ASP A 145 22.88 -12.44 3.85
N TYR A 146 22.36 -12.15 5.05
CA TYR A 146 23.08 -11.32 6.03
C TYR A 146 23.39 -12.13 7.28
N ASN A 147 24.64 -12.60 7.35
CA ASN A 147 25.31 -12.98 8.58
C ASN A 147 25.61 -11.70 9.37
N PHE A 148 24.96 -11.53 10.51
CA PHE A 148 25.42 -10.58 11.52
C PHE A 148 26.70 -11.14 12.16
N ALA A 149 27.83 -10.47 11.93
CA ALA A 149 29.07 -10.65 12.68
C ALA A 149 29.20 -9.52 13.71
#